data_AF-A0A7S0TWL0-F1
#
_entry.id   AF-A0A7S0TWL0-F1
#
_cell.length_a   1.000
_cell.length_b   1.000
_cell.length_c   1.000
_cell.angle_alpha   90.00
_cell.angle_beta   90.00
_cell.angle_gamma   90.00
#
_symmetry.space_group_name_H-M   'P 1'
#
loop_
_entity.id
_entity.type
_entity.pdbx_description
1 polymer ?
#
loop_
_entity_poly.entity_id
_entity_poly.type
_entity_poly.pdbx_seq_one_letter_code
_entity_poly.pdbx_strand_id
1 'polypeptide(L)'
;QKKVDFKAVSAERRYLQRICKGNLFAVFIYGTIFVNTIIIALDNTWVDRDNSSPIHDVSLAADWIILSIFTGEMLLKMLAFGLGFKPPIDPEEDPEITSGYFALNWNRFDSFIVLMSWILVP
;
A
#
# COMPACT_ATOMS: atom_id res chain seq x y z
N GLN A 1 31.87 -20.87 -1.54
CA GLN A 1 30.41 -20.82 -1.77
C GLN A 1 29.70 -20.61 -0.44
N LYS A 2 29.31 -19.38 -0.11
CA LYS A 2 28.52 -19.08 1.10
C LYS A 2 27.10 -19.60 0.86
N LYS A 3 26.68 -20.62 1.61
CA LYS A 3 25.27 -21.00 1.72
C LYS A 3 24.55 -19.80 2.34
N VAL A 4 23.84 -19.05 1.52
CA VAL A 4 22.88 -18.04 1.99
C VAL A 4 21.78 -18.82 2.69
N ASP A 5 21.71 -18.68 4.00
CA ASP A 5 20.80 -19.45 4.85
C ASP A 5 19.36 -18.96 4.63
N PHE A 6 18.69 -19.54 3.65
CA PHE A 6 17.30 -19.23 3.27
C PHE A 6 16.28 -19.57 4.38
N LYS A 7 16.70 -20.19 5.49
CA LYS A 7 15.81 -20.60 6.60
C LYS A 7 15.64 -19.56 7.72
N ALA A 8 16.32 -18.42 7.68
CA ALA A 8 16.23 -17.39 8.72
C ALA A 8 15.15 -16.33 8.43
N VAL A 9 13.93 -16.73 8.07
CA VAL A 9 12.79 -15.80 8.17
C VAL A 9 12.44 -15.70 9.65
N SER A 10 12.71 -14.56 10.28
CA SER A 10 12.40 -14.32 11.69
C SER A 10 10.90 -14.52 11.94
N ALA A 11 10.54 -15.02 13.13
CA ALA A 11 9.15 -15.27 13.50
C ALA A 11 8.25 -14.02 13.30
N GLU A 12 8.84 -12.85 13.50
CA GLU A 12 8.24 -11.53 13.29
C GLU A 12 7.81 -11.31 11.84
N ARG A 13 8.66 -11.66 10.85
CA ARG A 13 8.31 -11.57 9.43
C ARG A 13 7.16 -12.50 9.08
N ARG A 14 7.14 -13.72 9.61
CA ARG A 14 6.05 -14.67 9.37
C ARG A 14 4.71 -14.19 9.97
N TYR A 15 4.76 -13.52 11.12
CA TYR A 15 3.58 -12.87 11.70
C TYR A 15 3.07 -11.71 10.83
N LEU A 16 3.98 -10.84 10.38
CA LEU A 16 3.65 -9.74 9.47
C LEU A 16 3.06 -10.22 8.14
N GLN A 17 3.63 -11.28 7.55
CA GLN A 17 3.09 -11.90 6.34
C GLN A 17 1.65 -12.40 6.54
N ARG A 18 1.37 -12.99 7.70
CA ARG A 18 0.02 -13.48 8.03
C ARG A 18 -0.98 -12.33 8.20
N ILE A 19 -0.56 -11.20 8.76
CA ILE A 19 -1.38 -9.98 8.85
C ILE A 19 -1.65 -9.42 7.45
N CYS A 20 -0.60 -9.22 6.65
CA CYS A 20 -0.73 -8.63 5.31
C CYS A 20 -1.59 -9.47 4.37
N LYS A 21 -1.53 -10.80 4.48
CA LYS A 21 -2.39 -11.73 3.70
C LYS A 21 -3.79 -11.92 4.29
N GLY A 22 -4.09 -11.34 5.45
CA GLY A 22 -5.39 -11.48 6.07
C GLY A 22 -6.48 -10.88 5.20
N ASN A 23 -7.62 -11.58 5.04
CA ASN A 23 -8.76 -11.06 4.29
C ASN A 23 -9.27 -9.72 4.87
N LEU A 24 -9.16 -9.54 6.19
CA LEU A 24 -9.52 -8.29 6.87
C LEU A 24 -8.61 -7.13 6.44
N PHE A 25 -7.33 -7.39 6.20
CA PHE A 25 -6.39 -6.37 5.70
C PHE A 25 -6.74 -5.98 4.27
N ALA A 26 -7.02 -6.97 3.41
CA ALA A 26 -7.45 -6.71 2.04
C ALA A 26 -8.77 -5.90 2.00
N VAL A 27 -9.78 -6.29 2.77
CA VAL A 27 -11.06 -5.56 2.87
C VAL A 27 -10.86 -4.14 3.39
N PHE A 28 -9.98 -3.93 4.36
CA PHE A 28 -9.65 -2.61 4.88
C PHE A 28 -9.06 -1.70 3.79
N ILE A 29 -8.03 -2.17 3.09
CA ILE A 29 -7.37 -1.40 2.02
C ILE A 29 -8.34 -1.10 0.87
N TYR A 30 -9.11 -2.09 0.41
CA TYR A 30 -10.12 -1.86 -0.62
C TYR A 30 -11.22 -0.89 -0.16
N GLY A 31 -11.63 -0.96 1.10
CA GLY A 31 -12.56 -0.02 1.70
C GLY A 31 -12.01 1.41 1.72
N THR A 32 -10.74 1.59 2.10
CA THR A 32 -10.06 2.89 2.07
C THR A 32 -9.97 3.45 0.66
N ILE A 33 -9.63 2.63 -0.34
CA ILE A 33 -9.63 3.05 -1.75
C ILE A 33 -11.03 3.53 -2.16
N PHE A 34 -12.07 2.77 -1.82
CA PHE A 34 -13.44 3.13 -2.18
C PHE A 34 -13.86 4.47 -1.54
N VAL A 35 -13.60 4.65 -0.24
CA VAL A 35 -13.88 5.91 0.45
C VAL A 35 -13.07 7.07 -0.16
N ASN A 36 -11.79 6.85 -0.47
CA ASN A 36 -10.95 7.84 -1.15
C ASN A 36 -11.58 8.31 -2.47
N THR A 37 -12.06 7.37 -3.30
CA THR A 37 -12.71 7.73 -4.56
C THR A 37 -14.01 8.52 -4.36
N ILE A 38 -14.75 8.26 -3.29
CA ILE A 38 -15.95 9.03 -2.92
C ILE A 38 -15.56 10.45 -2.50
N ILE A 39 -14.50 10.60 -1.69
CA ILE A 39 -14.03 11.91 -1.22
C ILE A 39 -13.60 12.76 -2.43
N ILE A 40 -12.79 12.21 -3.34
CA ILE A 40 -12.37 12.88 -4.57
C ILE A 40 -13.57 13.23 -5.47
N ALA A 41 -14.57 12.34 -5.56
CA ALA A 41 -15.77 12.60 -6.35
C ALA A 41 -16.62 13.73 -5.76
N LEU A 42 -16.75 13.78 -4.43
CA LEU A 42 -17.44 14.86 -3.74
C LEU A 42 -16.67 16.17 -3.91
N ASP A 43 -15.36 16.18 -3.70
CA ASP A 43 -14.53 17.37 -3.81
C ASP A 43 -14.70 18.06 -5.18
N ASN A 44 -14.65 17.29 -6.28
CA ASN A 44 -14.92 17.80 -7.64
C ASN A 44 -16.31 18.44 -7.81
N THR A 45 -17.33 18.00 -7.07
CA THR A 45 -18.67 18.57 -7.18
C THR A 45 -18.90 19.81 -6.31
N TRP A 46 -18.10 20.01 -5.25
CA TRP A 46 -18.28 21.10 -4.28
C TRP A 46 -17.27 22.24 -4.44
N VAL A 47 -16.04 21.96 -4.92
CA VAL A 47 -14.96 22.93 -5.07
C VAL A 47 -15.26 24.04 -6.09
N ASP A 48 -16.06 23.76 -7.13
CA ASP A 48 -16.48 24.77 -8.13
C ASP A 48 -17.35 25.90 -7.56
N ARG A 49 -17.77 25.82 -6.28
CA ARG A 49 -18.74 26.74 -5.69
C ARG A 49 -18.19 27.75 -4.68
N ASP A 50 -17.08 27.47 -3.99
CA ASP A 50 -16.49 28.43 -3.02
C ASP A 50 -15.07 28.02 -2.58
N ASN A 51 -14.08 28.82 -2.98
CA ASN A 51 -12.66 28.65 -2.63
C ASN A 51 -12.35 28.85 -1.13
N SER A 52 -13.33 29.29 -0.33
CA SER A 52 -13.18 29.60 1.11
C SER A 52 -13.95 28.63 2.01
N SER A 53 -14.41 27.51 1.46
CA SER A 53 -15.31 26.61 2.16
C SER A 53 -14.57 25.63 3.09
N PRO A 54 -15.12 25.32 4.29
CA PRO A 54 -14.55 24.35 5.24
C PRO A 54 -14.46 22.92 4.68
N ILE A 55 -14.99 22.67 3.47
CA ILE A 55 -14.90 21.40 2.77
C ILE A 55 -13.48 21.18 2.24
N HIS A 56 -12.78 22.25 1.84
CA HIS A 56 -11.40 22.14 1.34
C HIS A 56 -10.43 21.63 2.43
N ASP A 57 -10.56 22.13 3.66
CA ASP A 57 -9.74 21.68 4.79
C ASP A 57 -9.98 20.20 5.12
N VAL A 58 -11.23 19.73 4.96
CA VAL A 58 -11.60 18.33 5.20
C VAL A 58 -11.04 17.42 4.11
N SER A 59 -11.08 17.83 2.84
CA SER A 59 -10.48 17.09 1.73
C SER A 59 -8.96 16.96 1.91
N LEU A 60 -8.28 18.05 2.28
CA LEU A 60 -6.84 18.05 2.53
C LEU A 60 -6.47 17.14 3.72
N ALA A 61 -7.24 17.19 4.81
CA ALA A 61 -7.04 16.27 5.94
C ALA A 61 -7.26 14.80 5.55
N ALA A 62 -8.28 14.52 4.73
CA ALA A 62 -8.55 13.18 4.24
C ALA A 62 -7.41 12.65 3.35
N ASP A 63 -6.88 13.45 2.43
CA ASP A 63 -5.76 13.07 1.58
C ASP A 63 -4.53 12.68 2.40
N TRP A 64 -4.20 13.46 3.44
CA TRP A 64 -3.09 13.14 4.36
C TRP A 64 -3.32 11.86 5.16
N ILE A 65 -4.55 11.61 5.62
CA ILE A 65 -4.91 10.38 6.35
C ILE A 65 -4.77 9.17 5.42
N ILE A 66 -5.31 9.27 4.21
CA ILE A 66 -5.31 8.18 3.23
C ILE A 66 -3.89 7.88 2.76
N LEU A 67 -3.10 8.93 2.49
CA LEU A 67 -1.68 8.81 2.19
C LEU A 67 -0.92 8.10 3.31
N SER A 68 -1.18 8.46 4.57
CA SER A 68 -0.55 7.83 5.73
C SER A 68 -0.91 6.35 5.84
N ILE A 69 -2.16 5.98 5.56
CA ILE A 69 -2.62 4.59 5.57
C ILE A 69 -1.93 3.77 4.47
N PHE A 70 -1.91 4.25 3.22
CA PHE A 70 -1.25 3.53 2.12
C PHE A 70 0.27 3.48 2.30
N THR A 71 0.89 4.54 2.83
CA THR A 71 2.31 4.53 3.18
C THR A 71 2.61 3.47 4.25
N GLY A 72 1.76 3.38 5.28
CA GLY A 72 1.87 2.37 6.33
C GLY A 72 1.70 0.94 5.80
N GLU A 73 0.72 0.72 4.91
CA GLU A 73 0.51 -0.56 4.22
C GLU A 73 1.74 -0.98 3.42
N MET A 74 2.25 -0.06 2.59
CA MET A 74 3.41 -0.27 1.74
C MET A 74 4.63 -0.65 2.59
N LEU A 75 4.88 0.07 3.67
CA LEU A 75 5.97 -0.22 4.61
C LEU A 75 5.80 -1.57 5.30
N LEU A 76 4.60 -1.90 5.77
CA LEU A 76 4.30 -3.18 6.41
C LEU A 76 4.57 -4.35 5.46
N LYS A 77 4.11 -4.24 4.20
CA LYS A 77 4.36 -5.25 3.17
C LYS A 77 5.84 -5.35 2.80
N MET A 78 6.55 -4.22 2.68
CA MET A 78 8.00 -4.22 2.45
C MET A 78 8.77 -4.89 3.59
N LEU A 79 8.36 -4.71 4.85
CA LEU A 79 8.97 -5.38 6.00
C LEU A 79 8.61 -6.88 6.06
N ALA A 80 7.39 -7.25 5.66
CA ALA A 80 6.90 -8.63 5.65
C ALA A 80 7.57 -9.49 4.55
N PHE A 81 7.67 -8.96 3.34
CA PHE A 81 8.11 -9.70 2.15
C PHE A 81 9.52 -9.33 1.69
N GLY A 82 10.06 -8.20 2.13
CA GLY A 82 11.36 -7.68 1.72
C GLY A 82 11.34 -7.02 0.32
N LEU A 83 12.40 -6.27 0.02
CA LEU A 83 12.57 -5.50 -1.23
C LEU A 83 12.99 -6.36 -2.44
N GLY A 84 12.72 -7.66 -2.42
CA GLY A 84 13.18 -8.60 -3.44
C GLY A 84 12.52 -8.42 -4.81
N PHE A 85 13.27 -8.73 -5.86
CA PHE A 85 12.82 -8.85 -7.26
C PHE A 85 13.16 -10.24 -7.83
N LYS A 86 13.11 -11.28 -7.00
CA LYS A 86 13.45 -12.62 -7.52
C LYS A 86 12.34 -13.06 -8.50
N PRO A 87 12.65 -13.86 -9.52
CA PRO A 87 11.60 -14.50 -10.30
C PRO A 87 10.94 -15.61 -9.47
N PRO A 88 9.61 -15.81 -9.58
CA PRO A 88 8.95 -16.94 -8.96
C PRO A 88 9.55 -18.23 -9.54
N ILE A 89 10.04 -19.10 -8.65
CA ILE A 89 10.65 -20.38 -9.02
C ILE A 89 9.57 -21.38 -9.42
N ASP A 90 8.40 -21.29 -8.77
CA ASP A 90 7.22 -22.12 -9.02
C ASP A 90 6.02 -21.22 -9.36
N PRO A 91 5.25 -21.53 -10.44
CA PRO A 91 4.11 -20.71 -10.86
C PRO A 91 2.87 -20.85 -9.97
N GLU A 92 2.83 -21.86 -9.09
CA GLU A 92 1.73 -22.12 -8.16
C GLU A 92 1.92 -21.45 -6.79
N GLU A 93 3.14 -21.02 -6.48
CA GLU A 93 3.48 -20.38 -5.21
C GLU A 93 3.30 -18.86 -5.30
N ASP A 94 2.70 -18.24 -4.27
CA ASP A 94 2.43 -16.80 -4.25
C ASP A 94 3.74 -16.00 -4.47
N PRO A 95 3.87 -15.27 -5.59
CA PRO A 95 5.13 -14.61 -5.95
C PRO A 95 5.56 -13.60 -4.88
N GLU A 96 4.63 -13.02 -4.12
CA GLU A 96 4.95 -12.08 -3.05
C GLU A 96 5.86 -12.65 -1.96
N ILE A 97 5.68 -13.92 -1.56
CA ILE A 97 6.47 -14.56 -0.49
C ILE A 97 7.86 -14.93 -0.99
N THR A 98 7.93 -15.55 -2.17
CA THR A 98 9.17 -16.14 -2.68
C THR A 98 10.04 -15.07 -3.35
N SER A 99 9.40 -14.08 -3.97
CA SER A 99 10.05 -13.12 -4.84
C SER A 99 10.26 -11.74 -4.24
N GLY A 100 9.45 -11.38 -3.23
CA GLY A 100 9.49 -10.10 -2.53
C GLY A 100 8.39 -9.13 -2.97
N TYR A 101 8.28 -7.99 -2.26
CA TYR A 101 7.21 -7.00 -2.43
C TYR A 101 7.11 -6.49 -3.88
N PHE A 102 8.25 -6.20 -4.52
CA PHE A 102 8.28 -5.66 -5.88
C PHE A 102 8.17 -6.73 -6.96
N ALA A 103 7.94 -7.99 -6.66
CA ALA A 103 7.71 -8.99 -7.69
C ALA A 103 6.33 -8.84 -8.36
N LEU A 104 5.35 -8.36 -7.61
CA LEU A 104 3.99 -8.12 -8.08
C LEU A 104 3.87 -6.77 -8.79
N ASN A 105 3.34 -6.77 -10.01
CA ASN A 105 3.05 -5.54 -10.76
C ASN A 105 2.08 -4.63 -10.01
N TRP A 106 1.14 -5.22 -9.27
CA TRP A 106 0.17 -4.47 -8.48
C TRP A 106 0.83 -3.68 -7.34
N ASN A 107 1.73 -4.30 -6.58
CA ASN A 107 2.48 -3.64 -5.51
C ASN A 107 3.43 -2.55 -6.07
N ARG A 108 3.98 -2.75 -7.28
CA ARG A 108 4.74 -1.69 -7.97
C ARG A 108 3.87 -0.48 -8.30
N PHE A 109 2.66 -0.72 -8.78
CA PHE A 109 1.71 0.35 -9.06
C PHE A 109 1.34 1.10 -7.78
N ASP A 110 0.99 0.38 -6.73
CA ASP A 110 0.62 0.96 -5.43
C ASP A 110 1.75 1.82 -4.82
N SER A 111 2.98 1.28 -4.76
CA SER A 111 4.14 2.05 -4.30
C SER A 111 4.43 3.29 -5.16
N PHE A 112 4.20 3.22 -6.47
CA PHE A 112 4.31 4.39 -7.34
C PHE A 112 3.24 5.45 -7.02
N ILE A 113 2.00 5.04 -6.77
CA ILE A 113 0.92 5.95 -6.36
C ILE A 113 1.29 6.65 -5.05
N VAL A 114 1.74 5.90 -4.03
CA VAL A 114 2.15 6.48 -2.74
C VAL A 114 3.28 7.49 -2.90
N LEU A 115 4.32 7.16 -3.68
CA LEU A 115 5.44 8.06 -3.93
C LEU A 115 5.02 9.33 -4.68
N MET A 116 4.14 9.20 -5.68
CA MET A 116 3.59 10.36 -6.39
C MET A 116 2.73 11.22 -5.46
N SER A 117 1.91 10.61 -4.60
CA SER A 117 1.09 11.34 -3.63
C SER A 117 1.93 12.16 -2.65
N TRP A 118 3.07 11.66 -2.18
CA TRP A 118 4.01 12.46 -1.36
C TRP A 118 4.61 13.68 -2.08
N ILE A 119 4.67 13.65 -3.41
CA ILE A 119 5.15 14.77 -4.23
C ILE A 119 4.01 15.74 -4.54
N LEU A 120 2.80 15.21 -4.73
CA LEU A 120 1.61 15.95 -5.15
C LEU A 120 0.84 16.59 -3.99
N VAL A 121 1.00 16.10 -2.77
CA VAL A 121 0.43 16.66 -1.54
C VAL A 121 1.54 17.48 -0.85
N PRO A 122 1.69 18.79 -1.17
CA PRO A 122 2.62 19.69 -0.50
C PRO A 122 2.18 20.08 0.91
#